data_AF-A0A961W5D7-F1
#
_entry.id   AF-A0A961W5D7-F1
#
_cell.length_a   1.000
_cell.length_b   1.000
_cell.length_c   1.000
_cell.angle_alpha   90.00
_cell.angle_beta   90.00
_cell.angle_gamma   90.00
#
_symmetry.space_group_name_H-M   'P 1'
#
loop_
_entity.id
_entity.type
_entity.pdbx_description
1 polymer ?
#
loop_
_entity_poly.entity_id
_entity_poly.type
_entity_poly.pdbx_seq_one_letter_code
_entity_poly.pdbx_strand_id
1 'polypeptide(L)'
;MLHYRDRVSASILTLALAICALVAQPDGASAGYRFGTDETLHAYAKTGLKSGNTALSLCYKVSTYNFIAPVYTSDEKVICDPASKKYWPMPTGNKLLQYQKVGLLPSPIPNYSRPWYDYVFGYLLWIILAGIGAFGAISAMFSKKKDEDGATEA
;
A
#
# COMPACT_ATOMS: atom_id res chain seq x y z
N MET A 1 11.93 -29.72 -30.27
CA MET A 1 11.44 -29.35 -28.92
C MET A 1 11.89 -27.97 -28.42
N LEU A 2 12.38 -27.06 -29.28
CA LEU A 2 12.82 -25.70 -28.88
C LEU A 2 11.67 -24.67 -28.78
N HIS A 3 10.51 -24.91 -29.41
CA HIS A 3 9.45 -23.90 -29.49
C HIS A 3 8.56 -23.73 -28.24
N TYR A 4 8.58 -24.66 -27.28
CA TYR A 4 7.71 -24.59 -26.09
C TYR A 4 8.27 -23.63 -25.03
N ARG A 5 9.60 -23.59 -24.87
CA ARG A 5 10.27 -22.77 -23.84
C ARG A 5 10.17 -21.27 -24.16
N ASP A 6 10.28 -20.88 -25.44
CA ASP A 6 10.20 -19.47 -25.86
C ASP A 6 8.78 -18.91 -25.73
N ARG A 7 7.76 -19.74 -25.97
CA ARG A 7 6.35 -19.30 -25.85
C ARG A 7 5.92 -19.09 -24.40
N VAL A 8 6.38 -19.93 -23.47
CA VAL A 8 6.09 -19.76 -22.04
C VAL A 8 6.83 -18.53 -21.49
N SER A 9 8.09 -18.33 -21.88
CA SER A 9 8.90 -17.16 -21.49
C SER A 9 8.31 -15.85 -21.99
N ALA A 10 7.88 -15.80 -23.26
CA ALA A 10 7.24 -14.63 -23.84
C ALA A 10 5.91 -14.30 -23.17
N SER A 11 5.09 -15.32 -22.88
CA SER A 11 3.78 -15.17 -22.24
C SER A 11 3.88 -14.60 -20.83
N ILE A 12 4.88 -15.04 -20.06
CA ILE A 12 5.14 -14.56 -18.70
C ILE A 12 5.68 -13.12 -18.72
N LEU A 13 6.54 -12.80 -19.68
CA LEU A 13 7.05 -11.44 -19.84
C LEU A 13 5.92 -10.47 -20.21
N THR A 14 4.99 -10.88 -21.09
CA THR A 14 3.77 -10.10 -21.38
C THR A 14 2.82 -10.01 -20.20
N LEU A 15 2.68 -11.05 -19.38
CA LEU A 15 1.83 -10.99 -18.18
C LEU A 15 2.44 -10.05 -17.13
N ALA A 16 3.75 -10.11 -16.91
CA ALA A 16 4.46 -9.20 -16.04
C ALA A 16 4.38 -7.75 -16.55
N LEU A 17 4.55 -7.52 -17.86
CA LEU A 17 4.36 -6.20 -18.47
C LEU A 17 2.91 -5.72 -18.36
N ALA A 18 1.93 -6.59 -18.54
CA ALA A 18 0.51 -6.25 -18.46
C ALA A 18 0.09 -5.91 -17.02
N ILE A 19 0.64 -6.61 -16.03
CA ILE A 19 0.46 -6.28 -14.60
C ILE A 19 1.12 -4.92 -14.30
N CYS A 20 2.32 -4.66 -14.81
CA CYS A 20 2.95 -3.34 -14.70
C CYS A 20 2.12 -2.23 -15.36
N ALA A 21 1.51 -2.50 -16.52
CA ALA A 21 0.66 -1.56 -17.23
C ALA A 21 -0.68 -1.31 -16.51
N LEU A 22 -1.26 -2.31 -15.84
CA LEU A 22 -2.49 -2.14 -15.04
C LEU A 22 -2.24 -1.32 -13.77
N VAL A 23 -1.08 -1.45 -13.14
CA VAL A 23 -0.71 -0.64 -11.96
C VAL A 23 -0.33 0.80 -12.35
N ALA A 24 -0.07 1.05 -13.64
CA ALA A 24 0.23 2.38 -14.17
C ALA A 24 -1.01 3.23 -14.51
N GLN A 25 -2.23 2.84 -14.09
CA GLN A 25 -3.41 3.66 -14.35
C GLN A 25 -3.35 5.00 -13.60
N PRO A 26 -3.52 6.13 -14.30
CA PRO A 26 -3.26 7.44 -13.75
C PRO A 26 -4.54 8.06 -13.20
N ASP A 27 -4.80 7.89 -11.90
CA ASP A 27 -5.54 8.91 -11.17
C ASP A 27 -4.51 9.90 -10.57
N GLY A 28 -3.98 10.76 -11.45
CA GLY A 28 -3.21 11.95 -11.06
C GLY A 28 -1.79 11.75 -10.50
N ALA A 29 -1.25 10.53 -10.46
CA ALA A 29 0.10 10.29 -9.98
C ALA A 29 1.12 10.39 -11.13
N SER A 30 1.91 11.46 -11.13
CA SER A 30 3.14 11.54 -11.92
C SER A 30 4.02 10.33 -11.58
N ALA A 31 4.30 9.50 -12.59
CA ALA A 31 5.24 8.38 -12.53
C ALA A 31 6.70 8.86 -12.45
N GLY A 32 6.99 9.79 -11.53
CA GLY A 32 8.34 10.10 -11.10
C GLY A 32 8.77 9.09 -10.05
N TYR A 33 10.05 8.73 -10.01
CA TYR A 33 10.63 7.92 -8.95
C TYR A 33 10.22 8.45 -7.56
N ARG A 34 9.24 7.81 -6.91
CA ARG A 34 8.77 8.20 -5.58
C ARG A 34 9.71 7.57 -4.56
N PHE A 35 10.76 8.30 -4.21
CA PHE A 35 11.60 7.97 -3.04
C PHE A 35 11.14 8.81 -1.86
N GLY A 36 10.92 8.16 -0.71
CA GLY A 36 10.54 8.82 0.53
C GLY A 36 9.12 8.48 0.99
N THR A 37 8.60 9.30 1.89
CA THR A 37 7.30 9.08 2.53
C THR A 37 6.23 9.96 1.89
N ASP A 38 5.16 9.33 1.39
CA ASP A 38 3.95 10.05 0.98
C ASP A 38 2.93 9.98 2.12
N GLU A 39 2.35 11.13 2.48
CA GLU A 39 1.37 11.24 3.55
C GLU A 39 0.03 11.68 2.98
N THR A 40 -1.00 10.88 3.22
CA THR A 40 -2.37 11.17 2.78
C THR A 40 -3.29 11.23 4.00
N LEU A 41 -4.18 12.21 4.01
CA LEU A 41 -5.12 12.45 5.10
C LEU A 41 -6.54 12.15 4.63
N HIS A 42 -7.23 11.30 5.37
CA HIS A 42 -8.60 10.90 5.07
C HIS A 42 -9.51 11.28 6.24
N ALA A 43 -10.37 12.26 6.02
CA ALA A 43 -11.38 12.66 7.00
C ALA A 43 -12.53 11.64 7.04
N TYR A 44 -12.95 11.23 8.24
CA TYR A 44 -14.02 10.24 8.41
C TYR A 44 -15.10 10.63 9.42
N ALA A 45 -14.83 11.59 10.32
CA ALA A 45 -15.86 12.11 11.22
C ALA A 45 -15.64 13.59 11.54
N LYS A 46 -16.71 14.36 11.70
CA LYS A 46 -16.62 15.77 12.13
C LYS A 46 -16.39 15.86 13.64
N THR A 47 -15.66 16.87 14.08
CA THR A 47 -15.48 17.16 15.52
C THR A 47 -16.09 18.50 15.90
N GLY A 48 -16.27 18.73 17.21
CA GLY A 48 -16.63 20.05 17.74
C GLY A 48 -15.44 21.01 17.84
N LEU A 49 -14.22 20.55 17.52
CA LEU A 49 -13.00 21.36 17.60
C LEU A 49 -12.92 22.33 16.42
N LYS A 50 -12.39 23.53 16.68
CA LYS A 50 -12.11 24.54 15.67
C LYS A 50 -10.65 24.97 15.76
N SER A 51 -10.01 25.14 14.61
CA SER A 51 -8.70 25.77 14.50
C SER A 51 -8.88 27.08 13.73
N GLY A 52 -8.82 28.20 14.44
CA GLY A 52 -9.20 29.50 13.88
C GLY A 52 -10.67 29.51 13.42
N ASN A 53 -10.89 29.75 12.13
CA ASN A 53 -12.23 29.82 11.53
C ASN A 53 -12.69 28.48 10.90
N THR A 54 -11.87 27.42 10.96
CA THR A 54 -12.15 26.15 10.29
C THR A 54 -12.51 25.06 11.31
N ALA A 55 -13.57 24.31 11.01
CA ALA A 55 -13.97 23.15 11.82
C ALA A 55 -13.01 21.97 11.56
N LEU A 56 -12.45 21.41 12.63
CA LEU A 56 -11.57 20.25 12.54
C LEU A 56 -12.36 18.96 12.40
N SER A 57 -11.76 17.98 11.75
CA SER A 57 -12.32 16.65 11.57
C SER A 57 -11.38 15.59 12.12
N LEU A 58 -11.94 14.46 12.53
CA LEU A 58 -11.19 13.23 12.75
C LEU A 58 -10.77 12.67 11.41
N CYS A 59 -9.48 12.40 11.31
CA CYS A 59 -8.86 11.88 10.12
C CYS A 59 -7.94 10.71 10.49
N TYR A 60 -7.66 9.86 9.52
CA TYR A 60 -6.54 8.95 9.61
C TYR A 60 -5.50 9.39 8.59
N LYS A 61 -4.23 9.37 9.01
CA LYS A 61 -3.10 9.61 8.14
C LYS A 61 -2.57 8.27 7.66
N VAL A 62 -2.43 8.09 6.35
CA VAL A 62 -1.74 6.94 5.76
C VAL A 62 -0.38 7.43 5.26
N SER A 63 0.66 6.96 5.93
CA SER A 63 2.05 7.17 5.52
C SER A 63 2.52 5.98 4.70
N THR A 64 2.86 6.22 3.44
CA THR A 64 3.37 5.20 2.51
C THR A 64 4.86 5.43 2.31
N TYR A 65 5.69 4.45 2.68
CA TYR A 65 7.11 4.51 2.43
C TYR A 65 7.42 3.91 1.05
N ASN A 66 8.06 4.70 0.19
CA ASN A 66 8.35 4.31 -1.18
C ASN A 66 9.86 4.23 -1.42
N PHE A 67 10.27 3.11 -2.04
CA PHE A 67 11.61 2.87 -2.54
C PHE A 67 11.47 2.24 -3.94
N ILE A 68 11.33 3.08 -4.96
CA ILE A 68 10.93 2.71 -6.35
C ILE A 68 9.46 2.24 -6.43
N ALA A 69 9.02 1.42 -5.50
CA ALA A 69 7.63 1.02 -5.27
C ALA A 69 7.29 1.13 -3.76
N PRO A 70 6.00 1.12 -3.37
CA PRO A 70 5.61 1.09 -1.97
C PRO A 70 6.16 -0.16 -1.27
N VAL A 71 6.81 0.05 -0.12
CA VAL A 71 7.43 -1.00 0.70
C VAL A 71 6.53 -1.40 1.86
N TYR A 72 5.95 -0.39 2.52
CA TYR A 72 4.99 -0.58 3.59
C TYR A 72 4.14 0.68 3.75
N THR A 73 3.04 0.52 4.49
CA THR A 73 2.15 1.62 4.85
C THR A 73 1.84 1.57 6.33
N SER A 74 1.73 2.72 6.96
CA SER A 74 1.36 2.89 8.36
C SER A 74 0.18 3.85 8.46
N ASP A 75 -0.77 3.54 9.33
CA ASP A 75 -1.93 4.38 9.59
C ASP A 75 -1.96 4.89 11.03
N GLU A 76 -2.30 6.17 11.21
CA GLU A 76 -2.46 6.78 12.53
C GLU A 76 -3.69 7.68 12.61
N LYS A 77 -4.33 7.69 13.79
CA LYS A 77 -5.47 8.58 14.07
C LYS A 77 -4.96 9.97 14.39
N VAL A 78 -5.48 10.96 13.66
CA VAL A 78 -5.11 12.36 13.83
C VAL A 78 -6.34 13.24 13.79
N ILE A 79 -6.22 14.45 14.31
CA ILE A 79 -7.17 15.53 14.09
C ILE A 79 -6.62 16.33 12.91
N CYS A 80 -7.38 16.50 11.83
CA CYS A 80 -6.92 17.23 10.66
C CYS A 80 -7.84 18.38 10.27
N ASP A 81 -7.24 19.38 9.64
CA ASP A 81 -7.96 20.43 8.95
C ASP A 81 -8.10 20.04 7.46
N PRO A 82 -9.32 19.75 6.97
CA PRO A 82 -9.54 19.36 5.58
C PRO A 82 -9.15 20.46 4.58
N ALA A 83 -9.09 21.72 5.00
CA ALA A 83 -8.74 22.84 4.13
C ALA A 83 -7.22 23.08 4.04
N SER A 84 -6.45 22.77 5.08
CA SER A 84 -5.05 23.22 5.18
C SER A 84 -3.99 22.12 5.21
N LYS A 85 -4.35 20.84 5.00
CA LYS A 85 -3.46 19.66 5.14
C LYS A 85 -2.72 19.57 6.49
N LYS A 86 -3.05 20.43 7.45
CA LYS A 86 -2.48 20.44 8.79
C LYS A 86 -3.14 19.34 9.61
N TYR A 87 -2.33 18.70 10.45
CA TYR A 87 -2.80 17.68 11.36
C TYR A 87 -2.13 17.80 12.72
N TRP A 88 -2.82 17.27 13.72
CA TRP A 88 -2.37 17.19 15.11
C TRP A 88 -2.54 15.75 15.60
N PRO A 89 -1.61 15.25 16.42
CA PRO A 89 -1.70 13.92 16.98
C PRO A 89 -2.95 13.78 17.85
N MET A 90 -3.62 12.62 17.77
CA MET A 90 -4.79 12.35 18.60
C MET A 90 -4.36 12.34 20.09
N PRO A 91 -5.06 13.08 20.97
CA PRO A 91 -4.82 13.01 22.40
C PRO A 91 -5.14 11.61 22.93
N THR A 92 -4.31 11.11 23.85
CA THR A 92 -4.45 9.78 24.46
C THR A 92 -4.75 9.88 25.96
N GLY A 93 -5.27 8.80 26.54
CA GLY A 93 -5.51 8.66 27.98
C GLY A 93 -6.54 9.66 28.54
N ASN A 94 -6.21 10.29 29.67
CA ASN A 94 -7.13 11.18 30.40
C ASN A 94 -7.58 12.40 29.58
N LYS A 95 -6.72 12.93 28.69
CA LYS A 95 -7.08 14.06 27.83
C LYS A 95 -8.17 13.70 26.82
N LEU A 96 -8.12 12.49 26.28
CA LEU A 96 -9.14 12.00 25.36
C LEU A 96 -10.52 11.94 26.04
N LEU A 97 -10.57 11.37 27.25
CA LEU A 97 -11.79 11.28 28.03
C LEU A 97 -12.35 12.66 28.38
N GLN A 98 -11.50 13.62 28.70
CA GLN A 98 -11.94 15.00 28.95
C GLN A 98 -12.58 15.61 27.71
N TYR A 99 -11.95 15.48 26.53
CA TYR A 99 -12.51 16.00 25.29
C TYR A 99 -13.80 15.31 24.83
N GLN A 100 -13.94 14.02 25.11
CA GLN A 100 -15.19 13.30 24.89
C GLN A 100 -16.30 13.75 25.85
N LYS A 101 -15.97 13.99 27.13
CA LYS A 101 -16.93 14.47 28.14
C LYS A 101 -17.49 15.85 27.81
N VAL A 102 -16.66 16.76 27.29
CA VAL A 102 -17.09 18.11 26.90
C VAL A 102 -17.71 18.16 25.49
N GLY A 103 -17.87 17.02 24.81
CA GLY A 103 -18.49 16.95 23.49
C GLY A 103 -17.62 17.48 22.34
N LEU A 104 -16.33 17.73 22.57
CA LEU A 104 -15.40 18.18 21.53
C LEU A 104 -15.02 17.03 20.59
N LEU A 105 -14.95 15.80 21.12
CA LEU A 105 -14.71 14.59 20.35
C LEU A 105 -15.89 13.61 20.49
N PRO A 106 -16.24 12.85 19.43
CA PRO A 106 -17.28 11.84 19.52
C PRO A 106 -16.93 10.73 20.52
N SER A 107 -17.94 10.26 21.24
CA SER A 107 -17.85 9.16 22.20
C SER A 107 -18.94 8.12 21.89
N PRO A 108 -18.58 6.86 21.52
CA PRO A 108 -17.23 6.36 21.26
C PRO A 108 -16.60 6.94 19.99
N ILE A 109 -15.27 6.86 19.85
CA ILE A 109 -14.60 7.25 18.59
C ILE A 109 -15.07 6.29 17.50
N PRO A 110 -15.61 6.79 16.37
CA PRO A 110 -16.02 5.93 15.28
C PRO A 110 -14.83 5.12 14.77
N ASN A 111 -15.05 3.82 14.57
CA ASN A 111 -14.04 2.97 13.96
C ASN A 111 -13.97 3.33 12.47
N TYR A 112 -12.75 3.55 11.97
CA TYR A 112 -12.54 3.58 10.52
C TYR A 112 -12.09 2.20 10.07
N SER A 113 -12.43 1.84 8.84
CA SER A 113 -11.93 0.65 8.19
C SER A 113 -11.08 1.09 7.00
N ARG A 114 -9.80 0.72 7.02
CA ARG A 114 -8.93 0.91 5.87
C ARG A 114 -9.29 -0.13 4.82
N PRO A 115 -9.48 0.27 3.55
CA PRO A 115 -9.79 -0.67 2.50
C PRO A 115 -8.63 -1.66 2.29
N TRP A 116 -8.98 -2.91 1.96
CA TRP A 116 -8.00 -3.98 1.79
C TRP A 116 -6.98 -3.69 0.67
N TYR A 117 -7.38 -2.95 -0.37
CA TYR A 117 -6.52 -2.62 -1.51
C TYR A 117 -5.33 -1.75 -1.09
N ASP A 118 -5.50 -0.87 -0.10
CA ASP A 118 -4.40 -0.03 0.41
C ASP A 118 -3.27 -0.87 1.00
N TYR A 119 -3.59 -2.05 1.56
CA TYR A 119 -2.58 -2.99 2.04
C TYR A 119 -1.85 -3.64 0.87
N VAL A 120 -2.57 -4.09 -0.17
CA VAL A 120 -1.93 -4.71 -1.35
C VAL A 120 -0.99 -3.74 -2.05
N PHE A 121 -1.44 -2.51 -2.28
CA PHE A 121 -0.59 -1.47 -2.86
C PHE A 121 0.55 -1.07 -1.92
N GLY A 122 0.33 -1.07 -0.60
CA GLY A 122 1.36 -0.76 0.39
C GLY A 122 2.52 -1.76 0.45
N TYR A 123 2.29 -3.02 0.07
CA TYR A 123 3.29 -4.09 0.05
C TYR A 123 3.68 -4.53 -1.36
N LEU A 124 3.44 -3.68 -2.37
CA LEU A 124 3.62 -4.03 -3.78
C LEU A 124 5.06 -4.48 -4.09
N LEU A 125 6.07 -3.85 -3.49
CA LEU A 125 7.47 -4.24 -3.69
C LEU A 125 7.72 -5.70 -3.31
N TRP A 126 7.17 -6.15 -2.17
CA TRP A 126 7.34 -7.51 -1.68
C TRP A 126 6.63 -8.53 -2.56
N ILE A 127 5.47 -8.18 -3.09
CA ILE A 127 4.73 -9.03 -4.04
C ILE A 127 5.55 -9.25 -5.30
N ILE A 128 6.18 -8.20 -5.83
CA ILE A 128 7.05 -8.30 -7.01
C ILE A 128 8.27 -9.18 -6.70
N LEU A 129 8.96 -8.94 -5.58
CA LEU A 129 10.14 -9.73 -5.18
C LEU A 129 9.79 -11.22 -4.96
N ALA A 130 8.67 -11.50 -4.28
CA ALA A 130 8.18 -12.86 -4.07
C ALA A 130 7.85 -13.54 -5.40
N GLY A 131 7.22 -12.82 -6.34
CA GLY A 131 6.92 -13.32 -7.67
C GLY A 131 8.16 -13.71 -8.46
N ILE A 132 9.18 -12.85 -8.47
CA ILE A 132 10.46 -13.11 -9.14
C ILE A 132 11.18 -14.31 -8.49
N GLY A 133 11.25 -14.34 -7.15
CA GLY A 133 11.90 -15.42 -6.41
C GLY A 133 11.22 -16.77 -6.61
N ALA A 134 9.88 -16.82 -6.51
CA ALA A 134 9.09 -18.02 -6.74
C ALA A 134 9.28 -18.53 -8.17
N PHE A 135 9.24 -17.64 -9.16
CA PHE A 135 9.47 -18.02 -10.55
C PHE A 135 10.87 -18.60 -10.78
N GLY A 136 11.91 -17.96 -10.23
CA GLY A 136 13.28 -18.46 -10.30
C GLY A 136 13.43 -19.85 -9.70
N ALA A 137 12.87 -20.08 -8.52
CA ALA A 137 12.89 -21.39 -7.86
C ALA A 137 12.16 -22.47 -8.67
N ILE A 138 10.98 -22.14 -9.21
CA ILE A 138 10.19 -23.03 -10.05
C ILE A 138 10.95 -23.40 -11.34
N SER A 139 11.54 -22.40 -12.01
CA SER A 139 12.32 -22.60 -13.24
C SER A 139 13.57 -23.47 -13.00
N ALA A 140 14.26 -23.26 -11.89
CA ALA A 140 15.42 -24.08 -11.50
C ALA A 140 15.04 -25.54 -11.25
N MET A 141 13.93 -25.80 -10.56
CA MET A 141 13.45 -27.17 -10.33
C MET A 141 13.07 -27.89 -11.62
N PHE A 142 12.42 -27.20 -12.57
CA PHE A 142 12.08 -27.80 -13.87
C PHE A 142 13.29 -28.01 -14.79
N SER A 143 14.35 -27.21 -14.64
CA SER A 143 15.59 -27.40 -15.40
C SER A 143 16.35 -28.63 -14.92
N LYS A 144 16.45 -28.83 -13.59
CA LYS A 144 17.16 -29.96 -12.99
C LYS A 144 16.56 -31.33 -13.33
N LYS A 145 15.23 -31.42 -13.37
CA LYS A 145 14.53 -32.67 -13.71
C LYS A 145 14.84 -33.16 -15.13
N LYS A 146 15.09 -32.22 -16.05
CA LYS A 146 15.39 -32.52 -17.45
C LYS A 146 16.79 -33.10 -17.65
N ASP A 147 17.72 -32.76 -16.76
CA ASP A 147 19.10 -33.28 -16.79
C ASP A 147 19.16 -34.71 -16.20
N GLU A 148 18.31 -35.02 -15.22
CA GLU A 148 18.18 -36.37 -14.64
C GLU A 148 17.52 -37.36 -15.61
N ASP A 149 16.45 -36.93 -16.30
CA ASP A 149 15.76 -37.74 -17.32
C ASP A 149 16.63 -37.95 -18.58
N GLY A 150 17.50 -36.99 -18.92
CA GLY A 150 18.43 -37.12 -20.06
C GLY A 150 19.68 -37.96 -19.79
N ALA A 151 20.03 -38.18 -18.52
CA ALA A 151 21.19 -38.99 -18.12
C ALA A 151 20.87 -40.49 -17.99
N THR A 152 19.59 -40.88 -18.00
CA THR A 152 19.15 -42.29 -17.94
C THR A 152 18.88 -42.90 -19.32
N GLU A 153 18.89 -42.08 -20.38
CA GLU A 153 18.75 -42.51 -21.78
C GLU A 153 20.09 -42.57 -22.55
N ALA A 154 21.22 -42.29 -21.88
CA ALA A 154 22.58 -42.40 -22.41
C ALA A 154 23.33 -43.60 -21.80
#